data_AF-A0A7X7PFA2-F1
#
_entry.id   AF-A0A7X7PFA2-F1
#
_cell.length_a   1.000
_cell.length_b   1.000
_cell.length_c   1.000
_cell.angle_alpha   90.00
_cell.angle_beta   90.00
_cell.angle_gamma   90.00
#
_symmetry.space_group_name_H-M   'P 1'
#
loop_
_entity.id
_entity.type
_entity.pdbx_description
1 polymer ?
#
loop_
_entity_poly.entity_id
_entity_poly.type
_entity_poly.pdbx_seq_one_letter_code
_entity_poly.pdbx_strand_id
1 'polypeptide(L)' 'MRHDEEDRRAYTFLLDPDLVERARREVGENDVVRSIEAALAAAIDYHMWVREVAAGKRDVLS' A
#
# COMPACT_ATOMS: atom_id res chain seq x y z
N MET A 1 22.16 -2.12 18.61
CA MET A 1 21.69 -3.16 17.68
C MET A 1 20.40 -2.66 17.07
N ARG A 2 20.36 -2.47 15.75
CA ARG A 2 19.15 -2.07 15.03
C ARG A 2 18.18 -3.27 15.04
N HIS A 3 17.16 -3.21 15.89
CA HIS A 3 15.88 -3.86 15.59
C HIS A 3 15.17 -2.91 14.63
N ASP A 4 14.78 -3.36 13.44
CA ASP A 4 13.72 -2.75 12.61
C ASP A 4 13.60 -3.44 11.23
N GLU A 5 14.45 -4.40 10.87
CA GLU A 5 14.35 -5.11 9.58
C GLU A 5 13.42 -6.34 9.60
N GLU A 6 12.94 -6.79 10.77
CA GLU A 6 12.23 -8.08 10.90
C GLU A 6 10.69 -8.03 10.76
N ASP A 7 10.06 -6.85 10.71
CA ASP A 7 8.59 -6.74 10.59
C ASP A 7 8.06 -6.61 9.15
N ARG A 8 8.93 -6.58 8.14
CA ARG A 8 8.53 -6.63 6.73
C ARG A 8 8.20 -8.05 6.27
N ARG A 9 7.24 -8.75 6.89
CA ARG A 9 6.52 -9.79 6.13
C ARG A 9 5.51 -9.08 5.25
N ALA A 10 6.04 -8.62 4.11
CA ALA A 10 5.34 -7.89 3.08
C ALA A 10 4.04 -8.62 2.71
N TYR A 11 2.92 -7.90 2.84
CA TYR A 11 1.68 -8.27 2.19
C TYR A 11 1.99 -8.68 0.74
N THR A 12 1.74 -9.95 0.41
CA THR A 12 1.99 -10.46 -0.93
C THR A 12 0.76 -10.19 -1.77
N PHE A 13 0.88 -9.32 -2.77
CA PHE A 13 -0.18 -8.99 -3.71
C PHE A 13 0.06 -9.68 -5.04
N LEU A 14 -1.03 -10.19 -5.62
CA LEU A 14 -1.04 -10.64 -7.01
C LEU A 14 -1.40 -9.44 -7.88
N LEU A 15 -0.42 -8.98 -8.65
CA LEU A 15 -0.64 -7.97 -9.69
C LEU A 15 -0.76 -8.65 -11.04
N ASP A 16 -1.58 -8.05 -11.92
CA ASP A 16 -1.63 -8.46 -13.30
C ASP A 16 -0.23 -8.24 -13.95
N PRO A 17 0.41 -9.31 -14.45
CA PRO A 17 1.76 -9.22 -15.00
C PRO A 17 1.83 -8.33 -16.24
N ASP A 18 0.79 -8.27 -17.06
CA ASP A 18 0.76 -7.41 -18.26
C ASP A 18 0.69 -5.93 -17.88
N LEU A 19 -0.04 -5.62 -16.80
CA LEU A 19 -0.09 -4.27 -16.24
C LEU A 19 1.27 -3.84 -15.68
N VAL A 20 1.95 -4.73 -14.94
CA VAL A 20 3.26 -4.44 -14.35
C VAL A 20 4.31 -4.24 -15.44
N GLU A 21 4.32 -5.09 -16.46
CA GLU A 21 5.26 -4.96 -17.59
C GLU A 21 5.02 -3.68 -18.39
N ARG A 22 3.76 -3.31 -18.63
CA ARG A 22 3.45 -2.03 -19.28
C ARG A 22 3.93 -0.85 -18.44
N ALA A 23 3.63 -0.85 -17.14
CA ALA A 23 4.05 0.22 -16.23
C ALA A 23 5.58 0.33 -16.15
N ARG A 24 6.30 -0.81 -16.12
CA ARG A 24 7.77 -0.83 -16.13
C ARG A 24 8.35 -0.16 -17.36
N ARG A 25 7.73 -0.34 -18.53
CA ARG A 25 8.17 0.29 -19.79
C ARG A 25 7.85 1.78 -19.84
N GLU A 26 6.73 2.20 -19.26
CA GLU A 26 6.26 3.59 -19.35
C GLU A 26 6.92 4.51 -18.32
N VAL A 27 7.12 4.06 -17.08
CA VAL A 27 7.63 4.89 -15.98
C VAL A 27 8.91 4.37 -15.33
N GLY A 28 9.36 3.14 -15.66
CA GLY A 28 10.56 2.54 -15.08
C GLY A 28 10.31 1.78 -13.77
N GLU A 29 11.15 0.79 -13.49
CA GLU A 29 10.94 -0.17 -12.40
C GLU A 29 10.86 0.48 -11.01
N ASN A 30 11.75 1.43 -10.69
CA ASN A 30 11.76 2.08 -9.38
C ASN A 30 10.48 2.88 -9.10
N ASP A 31 9.94 3.54 -10.11
CA ASP A 31 8.72 4.34 -9.97
C ASP A 31 7.46 3.47 -9.93
N VAL A 32 7.48 2.31 -10.60
CA VAL A 32 6.42 1.29 -10.44
C VAL A 32 6.38 0.78 -9.00
N VAL A 33 7.53 0.40 -8.43
CA VAL A 33 7.60 -0.08 -7.04
C VAL A 33 7.09 0.99 -6.07
N ARG A 34 7.54 2.24 -6.22
CA ARG A 34 7.07 3.35 -5.38
C ARG A 34 5.57 3.60 -5.51
N SER A 35 5.03 3.50 -6.73
CA SER A 35 3.60 3.68 -6.97
C SER A 35 2.76 2.58 -6.30
N ILE A 36 3.24 1.33 -6.36
CA ILE A 36 2.62 0.19 -5.67
C ILE A 36 2.66 0.39 -4.16
N GLU A 37 3.80 0.80 -3.61
CA GLU A 37 3.95 1.08 -2.17
C GLU A 37 3.03 2.20 -1.71
N ALA A 38 2.92 3.29 -2.47
CA ALA A 38 2.04 4.41 -2.17
C ALA A 38 0.56 4.02 -2.22
N ALA A 39 0.15 3.28 -3.26
CA ALA A 39 -1.22 2.77 -3.38
C ALA A 39 -1.59 1.82 -2.24
N LEU A 40 -0.64 0.99 -1.81
CA LEU A 40 -0.81 0.08 -0.68
C LEU A 40 -0.99 0.84 0.63
N ALA A 41 -0.13 1.84 0.91
CA ALA A 41 -0.24 2.66 2.11
C ALA A 41 -1.62 3.34 2.17
N ALA A 42 -2.07 3.94 1.06
CA ALA A 42 -3.38 4.56 0.97
C ALA A 42 -4.54 3.58 1.20
N ALA A 43 -4.44 2.36 0.67
CA ALA A 43 -5.47 1.34 0.87
C ALA A 43 -5.54 0.86 2.34
N ILE A 44 -4.38 0.69 2.98
CA ILE A 44 -4.29 0.34 4.41
C ILE A 44 -4.88 1.48 5.25
N ASP A 45 -4.48 2.72 5.01
CA ASP A 45 -4.97 3.89 5.73
C ASP A 45 -6.49 4.02 5.61
N TYR A 46 -7.02 3.85 4.39
CA TYR A 46 -8.48 3.85 4.18
C TYR A 46 -9.17 2.73 4.95
N HIS A 47 -8.63 1.51 4.92
CA HIS A 47 -9.21 0.39 5.66
C HIS A 47 -9.21 0.62 7.18
N MET A 48 -8.13 1.18 7.72
CA MET A 48 -8.07 1.57 9.13
C MET A 48 -9.12 2.65 9.45
N TRP A 49 -9.21 3.69 8.61
CA TRP A 49 -10.20 4.75 8.76
C TRP A 49 -11.63 4.20 8.77
N VAL A 50 -11.99 3.32 7.82
CA VAL A 50 -13.31 2.67 7.76
C VAL A 50 -13.60 1.91 9.05
N ARG A 51 -12.62 1.17 9.58
CA ARG A 51 -12.77 0.41 10.83
C ARG A 51 -12.95 1.33 12.04
N GLU A 52 -12.23 2.44 12.10
CA GLU A 52 -12.35 3.43 13.18
C GLU A 52 -13.70 4.13 13.17
N VAL A 53 -14.19 4.54 12.00
CA VAL A 53 -15.52 5.11 11.79
C VAL A 53 -16.60 4.10 12.20
N ALA A 54 -16.52 2.86 11.71
CA ALA A 54 -17.50 1.82 12.03
C ALA A 54 -17.51 1.48 13.53
N ALA A 55 -16.38 1.61 14.22
CA ALA A 55 -16.27 1.44 15.66
C ALA A 55 -16.69 2.67 16.48
N GLY A 56 -17.12 3.77 15.82
CA GLY A 56 -17.46 5.03 16.47
C GLY A 56 -16.27 5.74 17.13
N LYS A 57 -15.04 5.35 16.79
CA LYS A 57 -13.80 5.89 17.37
C LYS A 57 -13.30 7.13 16.64
N ARG A 58 -13.85 7.40 15.46
CA ARG A 58 -13.50 8.54 14.61
C ARG A 58 -14.73 9.07 13.90
N ASP A 59 -14.84 10.40 13.81
CA ASP A 59 -15.91 11.07 13.07
C ASP A 59 -15.57 11.12 11.57
N VAL A 60 -16.59 11.01 10.72
CA VAL A 60 -16.48 10.94 9.25
C VAL A 60 -16.03 12.27 8.65
N LEU A 61 -16.24 13.38 9.37
CA LEU A 61 -15.99 14.74 8.90
C LEU A 61 -14.65 15.35 9.40
N SER A 62 -13.80 14.58 10.10
CA SER A 62 -12.52 15.04 10.68
C SER A 62 -11.29 14.67 9.88
#